data_AF-A0A514CPU5-F1
#
_entry.id   AF-A0A514CPU5-F1
#
_cell.length_a   1.000
_cell.length_b   1.000
_cell.length_c   1.000
_cell.angle_alpha   90.00
_cell.angle_beta   90.00
_cell.angle_gamma   90.00
#
_symmetry.space_group_name_H-M   'P 1'
#
loop_
_entity.id
_entity.type
_entity.pdbx_description
1 polymer ?
#
loop_
_entity_poly.entity_id
_entity_poly.type
_entity_poly.pdbx_seq_one_letter_code
_entity_poly.pdbx_strand_id
1 'polypeptide(L)'
;MFRVANQQVMKALKYSYMGRKRKKRQFRRLWISRINAETRESLRLSYSLYIHQLKQANIGLNRKMLSQIAILDPTTFKQIIQSS
;
A
#
# COMPACT_ATOMS: atom_id res chain seq x y z
N MET A 1 25.91 -2.98 34.99
CA MET A 1 24.80 -3.31 34.06
C MET A 1 25.30 -3.42 32.61
N PHE A 2 26.01 -4.50 32.23
CA PHE A 2 26.52 -4.66 30.85
C PHE A 2 25.89 -5.85 30.10
N ARG A 3 25.68 -6.99 30.79
CA ARG A 3 25.03 -8.17 30.20
C ARG A 3 23.63 -7.90 29.69
N VAL A 4 22.81 -7.20 30.47
CA VAL A 4 21.41 -6.88 30.12
C VAL A 4 21.36 -5.97 28.90
N ALA A 5 22.22 -4.95 28.84
CA ALA A 5 22.31 -4.05 27.69
C ALA A 5 22.69 -4.80 26.41
N ASN A 6 23.72 -5.67 26.47
CA ASN A 6 24.14 -6.47 25.33
C ASN A 6 23.04 -7.41 24.83
N GLN A 7 22.26 -8.01 25.73
CA GLN A 7 21.11 -8.84 25.36
C GLN A 7 20.02 -8.05 24.62
N GLN A 8 19.73 -6.82 25.06
CA GLN A 8 18.78 -5.94 24.39
C GLN A 8 19.29 -5.51 23.00
N VAL A 9 20.57 -5.19 22.86
CA VAL A 9 21.18 -4.83 21.57
C VAL A 9 21.05 -5.98 20.58
N MET A 10 21.40 -7.21 20.97
CA MET A 10 21.25 -8.39 20.11
C MET A 10 19.79 -8.60 19.66
N LYS A 11 18.83 -8.44 20.57
CA LYS A 11 17.39 -8.53 20.26
C LYS A 11 16.94 -7.42 19.31
N ALA A 12 17.39 -6.19 19.53
CA ALA A 12 17.09 -5.03 18.69
C ALA A 12 17.62 -5.22 17.26
N LEU A 13 18.84 -5.75 17.10
CA LEU A 13 19.41 -6.05 15.78
C LEU A 13 18.58 -7.08 15.01
N LYS A 14 18.15 -8.17 15.69
CA LYS A 14 17.26 -9.18 15.10
C LYS A 14 15.93 -8.57 14.66
N TYR A 15 15.33 -7.72 15.50
CA TYR A 15 14.09 -7.03 15.14
C TYR A 15 14.26 -6.01 14.03
N SER A 16 15.38 -5.29 13.96
CA SER A 16 15.68 -4.36 12.86
C SER A 16 15.76 -5.10 11.53
N TYR A 17 16.45 -6.25 11.47
CA TYR A 17 16.51 -7.07 10.27
C TYR A 17 15.11 -7.53 9.81
N MET A 18 14.30 -8.08 10.72
CA MET A 18 12.92 -8.49 10.39
C MET A 18 12.02 -7.29 10.04
N GLY A 19 12.21 -6.17 10.73
CA GLY A 19 11.48 -4.93 10.57
C GLY A 19 11.59 -4.36 9.15
N ARG A 20 12.77 -4.43 8.53
CA ARG A 20 12.96 -4.02 7.13
C ARG A 20 12.05 -4.78 6.16
N LYS A 21 11.90 -6.09 6.33
CA LYS A 21 10.99 -6.92 5.52
C LYS A 21 9.52 -6.64 5.84
N ARG A 22 9.18 -6.45 7.12
CA ARG A 22 7.82 -6.12 7.57
C ARG A 22 7.35 -4.75 7.08
N LYS A 23 8.22 -3.72 7.10
CA LYS A 23 7.94 -2.36 6.61
C LYS A 23 7.39 -2.37 5.18
N LYS A 24 8.01 -3.14 4.28
CA LYS A 24 7.53 -3.30 2.89
C LYS A 24 6.10 -3.88 2.81
N ARG A 25 5.78 -4.85 3.66
CA ARG A 25 4.43 -5.46 3.74
C ARG A 25 3.40 -4.49 4.34
N GLN A 26 3.78 -3.75 5.38
CA GLN A 26 2.93 -2.75 6.02
C GLN A 26 2.55 -1.63 5.05
N PHE A 27 3.51 -1.10 4.29
CA PHE A 27 3.21 -0.09 3.26
C PHE A 27 2.29 -0.63 2.17
N ARG A 28 2.53 -1.85 1.69
CA ARG A 28 1.64 -2.47 0.72
C ARG A 28 0.21 -2.61 1.25
N ARG A 29 0.05 -3.03 2.51
CA ARG A 29 -1.26 -3.12 3.16
C ARG A 29 -1.93 -1.74 3.26
N LEU A 30 -1.18 -0.71 3.64
CA LEU A 30 -1.67 0.67 3.71
C LEU A 30 -2.17 1.17 2.35
N TRP A 31 -1.40 0.95 1.28
CA TRP A 31 -1.80 1.36 -0.06
C TRP A 31 -3.08 0.65 -0.52
N ILE A 32 -3.21 -0.65 -0.26
CA ILE A 32 -4.43 -1.41 -0.58
C ILE A 32 -5.63 -0.86 0.18
N SER A 33 -5.47 -0.57 1.48
CA SER A 33 -6.55 -0.03 2.30
C SER A 33 -7.02 1.34 1.81
N ARG A 34 -6.07 2.21 1.43
CA ARG A 34 -6.37 3.53 0.86
C ARG A 34 -7.12 3.43 -0.45
N ILE A 35 -6.61 2.63 -1.40
CA ILE A 35 -7.27 2.40 -2.68
C ILE A 35 -8.68 1.83 -2.47
N ASN A 36 -8.85 0.87 -1.57
CA ASN A 36 -10.15 0.25 -1.30
C ASN A 36 -11.17 1.22 -0.71
N ALA A 37 -10.75 2.20 0.09
CA ALA A 37 -11.64 3.25 0.58
C ALA A 37 -12.14 4.11 -0.59
N GLU A 38 -11.20 4.61 -1.39
CA GLU A 38 -11.48 5.53 -2.50
C GLU A 38 -12.29 4.88 -3.63
N THR A 39 -12.03 3.61 -3.96
CA THR A 39 -12.82 2.86 -4.97
C THR A 39 -14.25 2.61 -4.50
N ARG A 40 -14.44 2.44 -3.19
CA ARG A 40 -15.78 2.28 -2.60
C ARG A 40 -16.55 3.58 -2.60
N GLU A 41 -15.91 4.69 -2.26
CA GLU A 41 -16.56 6.01 -2.27
C GLU A 41 -16.89 6.49 -3.69
N SER A 42 -15.98 6.29 -4.65
CA SER A 42 -16.14 6.86 -5.98
C SER A 42 -17.14 6.10 -6.87
N LEU A 43 -17.08 4.77 -6.90
CA LEU A 43 -17.86 3.95 -7.84
C LEU A 43 -18.52 2.72 -7.21
N ARG A 44 -18.48 2.60 -5.87
CA ARG A 44 -18.91 1.41 -5.12
C ARG A 44 -18.26 0.11 -5.60
N LEU A 45 -17.04 0.19 -6.15
CA LEU A 45 -16.29 -0.96 -6.64
C LEU A 45 -15.44 -1.58 -5.53
N SER A 46 -15.23 -2.90 -5.62
CA SER A 46 -14.28 -3.61 -4.78
C SER A 46 -12.86 -3.47 -5.33
N TYR A 47 -11.86 -3.41 -4.44
CA TYR A 47 -10.45 -3.35 -4.83
C TYR A 47 -10.03 -4.50 -5.78
N SER A 48 -10.54 -5.71 -5.58
CA SER A 48 -10.24 -6.88 -6.43
C SER A 48 -10.69 -6.67 -7.87
N LEU A 49 -11.90 -6.15 -8.06
CA LEU A 49 -12.46 -5.88 -9.39
C LEU A 49 -11.70 -4.75 -10.07
N TYR A 50 -11.39 -3.67 -9.34
CA TYR A 50 -10.62 -2.54 -9.87
C TYR A 50 -9.22 -2.95 -10.34
N ILE A 51 -8.49 -3.76 -9.55
CA ILE A 51 -7.17 -4.25 -9.97
C ILE A 51 -7.25 -5.19 -11.17
N HIS A 52 -8.35 -5.94 -11.32
CA HIS A 52 -8.58 -6.77 -12.48
C HIS A 52 -8.81 -5.92 -13.74
N GLN A 53 -9.69 -4.91 -13.66
CA GLN A 53 -9.94 -3.96 -14.75
C GLN A 53 -8.67 -3.23 -15.18
N LEU A 54 -7.89 -2.70 -14.23
CA LEU A 54 -6.60 -2.07 -14.53
C LEU A 54 -5.63 -2.98 -15.30
N LYS A 55 -5.63 -4.28 -15.00
CA LYS A 55 -4.81 -5.25 -15.74
C LYS A 55 -5.35 -5.50 -17.15
N GLN A 56 -6.67 -5.60 -17.31
CA GLN A 56 -7.30 -5.76 -18.62
C GLN A 56 -7.07 -4.54 -19.52
N ALA A 57 -7.14 -3.35 -18.94
CA ALA A 57 -6.83 -2.08 -19.60
C ALA A 57 -5.32 -1.85 -19.84
N ASN A 58 -4.45 -2.81 -19.49
CA ASN A 58 -2.98 -2.71 -19.59
C ASN A 58 -2.36 -1.48 -18.90
N ILE A 59 -3.00 -0.98 -17.83
CA ILE A 59 -2.51 0.17 -17.06
C ILE A 59 -1.46 -0.32 -16.05
N GLY A 60 -0.19 -0.08 -16.36
CA GLY A 60 0.99 -0.49 -15.56
C GLY A 60 1.23 0.30 -14.27
N LEU A 61 0.19 0.86 -13.63
CA LEU A 61 0.36 1.71 -12.45
C LEU A 61 0.65 0.92 -11.17
N ASN A 62 1.67 1.39 -10.45
CA ASN A 62 2.03 0.83 -9.15
C ASN A 62 1.05 1.26 -8.04
N ARG A 63 0.79 0.36 -7.09
CA ARG A 63 -0.10 0.61 -5.93
C ARG A 63 0.32 1.81 -5.07
N LYS A 64 1.63 2.07 -4.97
CA LYS A 64 2.16 3.27 -4.31
C LYS A 64 1.61 4.53 -4.98
N MET A 65 1.75 4.61 -6.30
CA MET A 65 1.30 5.77 -7.09
C MET A 65 -0.21 5.90 -7.05
N LEU A 66 -0.96 4.81 -7.26
CA LEU A 66 -2.42 4.81 -7.14
C LEU A 66 -2.89 5.33 -5.79
N SER A 67 -2.30 4.86 -4.69
CA SER A 67 -2.66 5.33 -3.34
C SER A 67 -2.31 6.80 -3.10
N GLN A 68 -1.32 7.34 -3.83
CA GLN A 68 -0.91 8.73 -3.70
C GLN A 68 -1.81 9.64 -4.53
N ILE A 69 -2.14 9.24 -5.76
CA ILE A 69 -3.11 9.93 -6.62
C ILE A 69 -4.47 9.98 -5.92
N ALA A 70 -4.92 8.86 -5.35
CA ALA A 70 -6.20 8.81 -4.68
C ALA A 70 -6.32 9.78 -3.48
N ILE A 71 -5.20 10.14 -2.84
CA ILE A 71 -5.18 11.13 -1.74
C ILE A 71 -5.01 12.56 -2.25
N LEU A 72 -4.08 12.78 -3.19
CA LEU A 72 -3.71 14.13 -3.64
C LEU A 72 -4.70 14.69 -4.65
N ASP A 73 -5.23 13.84 -5.52
CA ASP A 73 -6.15 14.24 -6.57
C ASP A 73 -7.21 13.15 -6.83
N PRO A 74 -8.33 13.21 -6.10
CA PRO A 74 -9.46 12.31 -6.29
C PRO A 74 -10.09 12.43 -7.68
N THR A 75 -9.95 13.58 -8.36
CA THR A 75 -10.57 13.78 -9.69
C THR A 75 -9.85 12.96 -10.76
N THR A 76 -8.52 13.02 -10.77
CA THR A 76 -7.68 12.18 -11.64
C THR A 76 -7.88 10.70 -11.32
N PHE A 77 -8.02 10.33 -10.04
CA PHE A 77 -8.29 8.93 -9.66
C PHE A 77 -9.60 8.40 -10.26
N LYS A 78 -10.67 9.22 -10.27
CA LYS A 78 -11.95 8.87 -10.90
C LYS A 78 -11.82 8.68 -12.41
N GLN A 79 -11.05 9.54 -13.09
CA GLN A 79 -10.79 9.39 -14.53
C GLN A 79 -10.04 8.09 -14.84
N ILE A 80 -9.06 7.72 -14.01
CA ILE A 80 -8.33 6.45 -14.16
C ILE A 80 -9.27 5.26 -13.98
N ILE A 81 -10.22 5.33 -13.04
CA ILE A 81 -11.24 4.29 -12.85
C ILE A 81 -12.18 4.18 -14.05
N GLN A 82 -12.57 5.30 -14.65
CA GLN A 82 -13.44 5.30 -15.83
C GLN A 82 -12.71 4.79 -17.09
N SER A 83 -11.39 4.98 -17.15
CA SER A 83 -10.56 4.57 -18.29
C SER A 83 -10.18 3.08 -18.24
N SER A 84 -10.49 2.39 -17.14
CA SER A 84 -10.18 0.97 -16.89
C SER A 84 -11.40 0.09 -16.98
#